data_AF-A0A7H8QAS4-F1
#
_entry.id   AF-A0A7H8QAS4-F1
#
_cell.length_a   1.000
_cell.length_b   1.000
_cell.length_c   1.000
_cell.angle_alpha   90.00
_cell.angle_beta   90.00
_cell.angle_gamma   90.00
#
_symmetry.space_group_name_H-M   'P 1'
#
loop_
_entity.id
_entity.type
_entity.pdbx_description
1 polymer ?
#
loop_
_entity_poly.entity_id
_entity_poly.type
_entity_poly.pdbx_seq_one_letter_code
_entity_poly.pdbx_strand_id
1 'polypeptide(L)' 'MINQMLLAIFLITDFAYFLFLHNSPFPWFALAGTAIGLAIIMFCWSGTKYLLFNIMLLLSAAVFSLAYNWSSIF' A
#
# COMPACT_ATOMS: atom_id res chain seq x y z
N MET A 1 2.97 13.93 13.32
CA MET A 1 3.65 13.20 12.22
C MET A 1 3.37 11.70 12.26
N ILE A 2 3.44 11.03 13.42
CA ILE A 2 3.17 9.58 13.56
C ILE A 2 1.80 9.14 13.00
N ASN A 3 0.75 9.96 13.17
CA ASN A 3 -0.59 9.65 12.66
C ASN A 3 -0.63 9.50 11.13
N GLN A 4 0.24 10.19 10.40
CA GLN A 4 0.33 10.04 8.94
C GLN A 4 0.90 8.66 8.56
N MET A 5 1.89 8.17 9.31
CA MET A 5 2.45 6.84 9.10
C MET A 5 1.45 5.75 9.45
N LEU A 6 0.82 5.85 10.62
CA LEU A 6 -0.18 4.87 11.06
C LEU A 6 -1.35 4.80 10.07
N LEU A 7 -1.84 5.94 9.59
CA LEU A 7 -2.94 5.96 8.62
C LEU A 7 -2.55 5.25 7.31
N ALA A 8 -1.33 5.48 6.79
CA ALA A 8 -0.87 4.84 5.57
C ALA A 8 -0.76 3.32 5.73
N ILE A 9 -0.16 2.87 6.83
CA ILE A 9 0.01 1.44 7.14
C ILE A 9 -1.35 0.78 7.33
N PHE A 10 -2.25 1.40 8.10
CA PHE A 10 -3.59 0.88 8.35
C PHE A 10 -4.37 0.69 7.05
N LEU A 11 -4.40 1.72 6.20
CA LEU A 11 -5.11 1.69 4.93
C LEU A 11 -4.60 0.59 3.98
N ILE A 12 -3.28 0.45 3.85
CA ILE A 12 -2.69 -0.59 3.00
C ILE A 12 -2.86 -1.99 3.60
N THR A 13 -2.76 -2.13 4.92
CA THR A 13 -2.92 -3.43 5.59
C THR A 13 -4.33 -3.96 5.40
N ASP A 14 -5.35 -3.13 5.62
CA ASP A 14 -6.74 -3.53 5.44
C ASP A 14 -7.05 -3.87 3.98
N PHE A 15 -6.53 -3.07 3.04
CA PHE A 15 -6.74 -3.32 1.62
C PHE A 15 -5.99 -4.58 1.15
N ALA A 16 -4.77 -4.81 1.60
CA ALA A 16 -4.02 -6.02 1.30
C ALA A 16 -4.70 -7.26 1.89
N TYR A 17 -5.18 -7.17 3.13
CA TYR A 17 -5.92 -8.27 3.76
C TYR A 17 -7.23 -8.57 3.02
N PHE A 18 -7.96 -7.54 2.58
CA PHE A 18 -9.14 -7.70 1.73
C PHE A 18 -8.81 -8.44 0.42
N LEU A 19 -7.73 -8.05 -0.27
CA LEU A 19 -7.29 -8.71 -1.50
C LEU A 19 -6.91 -10.17 -1.27
N PHE A 20 -6.22 -10.45 -0.16
CA PHE A 20 -5.82 -11.80 0.23
C PHE A 20 -7.03 -12.73 0.47
N LEU A 21 -8.10 -12.22 1.09
CA LEU A 21 -9.30 -13.02 1.35
C LEU A 21 -10.13 -13.35 0.09
N HIS A 22 -10.11 -12.47 -0.92
CA HIS A 22 -11.01 -12.57 -2.07
C HIS A 22 -10.35 -13.09 -3.35
N ASN A 23 -9.02 -13.19 -3.39
CA ASN A 23 -8.30 -13.55 -4.61
C ASN A 23 -7.21 -14.57 -4.30
N SER A 24 -7.26 -15.69 -5.01
CA SER A 24 -6.20 -16.69 -5.05
C SER A 24 -5.88 -17.00 -6.52
N PRO A 25 -4.68 -16.65 -7.02
CA PRO A 25 -3.51 -16.10 -6.31
C PRO A 25 -3.66 -14.61 -5.93
N PHE A 26 -2.81 -14.14 -5.01
CA PHE A 26 -2.83 -12.77 -4.52
C PHE A 26 -2.53 -11.73 -5.64
N PRO A 27 -3.40 -10.73 -5.86
CA PRO A 27 -3.28 -9.79 -6.97
C PRO A 27 -2.37 -8.60 -6.60
N TRP A 28 -1.07 -8.86 -6.55
CA TRP A 28 -0.07 -7.87 -6.12
C TRP A 28 -0.03 -6.59 -6.97
N PHE A 29 -0.31 -6.70 -8.27
CA PHE A 29 -0.35 -5.54 -9.16
C PHE A 29 -1.51 -4.58 -8.82
N ALA A 30 -2.64 -5.10 -8.32
CA ALA A 30 -3.75 -4.27 -7.86
C ALA A 30 -3.38 -3.50 -6.58
N LEU A 31 -2.68 -4.15 -5.64
CA LEU A 31 -2.16 -3.50 -4.44
C LEU A 31 -1.15 -2.39 -4.80
N ALA A 32 -0.20 -2.68 -5.69
CA ALA A 32 0.79 -1.70 -6.12
C ALA A 32 0.15 -0.52 -6.88
N GLY A 33 -0.76 -0.81 -7.82
CA GLY A 33 -1.46 0.21 -8.61
C GLY A 33 -2.32 1.15 -7.76
N THR A 34 -3.04 0.61 -6.77
CA THR A 34 -3.82 1.43 -5.84
C THR A 34 -2.94 2.29 -4.95
N ALA A 35 -1.85 1.77 -4.41
CA ALA A 35 -0.89 2.53 -3.61
C ALA A 35 -0.26 3.67 -4.43
N ILE A 36 0.22 3.38 -5.65
CA ILE A 36 0.81 4.39 -6.54
C ILE A 36 -0.23 5.44 -6.93
N GLY A 37 -1.44 5.04 -7.28
CA GLY A 37 -2.54 5.95 -7.63
C GLY A 37 -2.88 6.91 -6.49
N LEU A 38 -3.05 6.37 -5.28
CA LEU A 38 -3.30 7.18 -4.07
C LEU A 38 -2.14 8.13 -3.76
N ALA A 39 -0.89 7.67 -3.90
CA ALA A 39 0.27 8.51 -3.68
C ALA A 39 0.33 9.69 -4.65
N ILE A 40 0.02 9.47 -5.94
CA ILE A 40 -0.04 10.53 -6.96
C ILE A 40 -1.15 11.53 -6.63
N ILE A 41 -2.37 11.05 -6.32
CA ILE A 41 -3.50 11.92 -5.97
C ILE A 41 -3.15 12.80 -4.77
N MET A 42 -2.60 12.20 -3.72
CA MET A 42 -2.19 12.92 -2.50
C MET A 42 -1.08 13.94 -2.78
N PHE A 43 -0.12 13.59 -3.63
CA PHE A 43 0.95 14.50 -4.03
C PHE A 43 0.42 15.69 -4.84
N CYS A 44 -0.49 15.45 -5.80
CA CYS A 44 -1.12 16.52 -6.58
C CYS A 44 -2.02 17.42 -5.73
N TRP A 45 -2.75 16.87 -4.77
CA TRP A 45 -3.67 17.65 -3.93
C TRP A 45 -2.93 18.46 -2.88
N SER A 46 -2.06 17.82 -2.11
CA SER A 46 -1.48 18.40 -0.89
C SER A 46 -0.01 18.77 -1.02
N GLY A 47 0.58 18.60 -2.20
CA GLY A 47 2.00 18.82 -2.44
C GLY A 47 2.86 17.94 -1.53
N THR A 48 3.89 18.56 -0.95
CA THR A 48 4.87 17.88 -0.09
C THR A 48 4.44 17.75 1.38
N LYS A 49 3.27 18.29 1.76
CA LYS A 49 2.81 18.34 3.17
C LYS A 49 2.61 16.95 3.80
N TYR A 50 2.23 15.96 3.00
CA TYR A 50 2.00 14.57 3.42
C TYR A 50 2.95 13.58 2.75
N LEU A 51 4.18 14.01 2.42
CA LEU A 51 5.17 13.16 1.74
C LEU A 51 5.47 11.89 2.55
N LEU A 52 5.48 11.99 3.88
CA LEU A 52 5.71 10.88 4.80
C LEU A 52 4.59 9.83 4.75
N PHE A 53 3.33 10.24 4.55
CA PHE A 53 2.21 9.33 4.28
C PHE A 53 2.44 8.57 2.96
N ASN A 54 2.80 9.28 1.88
CA ASN A 54 3.04 8.66 0.57
C ASN A 54 4.18 7.64 0.60
N ILE A 55 5.29 7.95 1.27
CA ILE A 55 6.39 7.00 1.42
C ILE A 55 5.93 5.75 2.17
N MET A 56 5.25 5.91 3.30
CA MET A 56 4.79 4.76 4.09
C MET A 56 3.72 3.94 3.38
N LEU A 57 2.87 4.57 2.58
CA LEU A 57 1.88 3.90 1.74
C LEU A 57 2.55 2.99 0.70
N LEU A 58 3.58 3.49 0.00
CA LEU A 58 4.31 2.71 -1.00
C LEU A 58 5.16 1.60 -0.36
N LEU A 59 5.81 1.90 0.77
CA LEU A 59 6.66 0.94 1.48
C LEU A 59 5.84 -0.20 2.06
N SER A 60 4.71 0.09 2.70
CA SER A 60 3.79 -0.94 3.20
C SER A 60 3.23 -1.79 2.05
N ALA A 61 2.89 -1.19 0.90
CA ALA A 61 2.39 -1.94 -0.25
C ALA A 61 3.44 -2.93 -0.77
N ALA A 62 4.72 -2.53 -0.81
CA ALA A 62 5.82 -3.41 -1.18
C ALA A 62 6.00 -4.57 -0.18
N VAL A 63 5.94 -4.29 1.12
CA VAL A 63 6.07 -5.31 2.17
C VAL A 63 4.96 -6.35 2.08
N PHE A 64 3.70 -5.92 1.98
CA PHE A 64 2.57 -6.86 1.88
C PHE A 64 2.53 -7.60 0.54
N SER A 65 2.97 -6.96 -0.55
CA SER A 65 3.14 -7.62 -1.84
C SER A 65 4.14 -8.78 -1.74
N LEU A 66 5.28 -8.57 -1.08
CA LEU A 66 6.27 -9.63 -0.85
C LEU A 66 5.75 -10.72 0.10
N ALA A 67 5.14 -10.33 1.21
CA ALA A 67 4.64 -11.26 2.22
C ALA A 67 3.57 -12.23 1.66
N TYR A 68 2.59 -11.71 0.90
CA TYR A 68 1.51 -12.52 0.36
C TYR A 68 1.85 -13.27 -0.94
N ASN A 69 2.97 -12.95 -1.60
CA ASN A 69 3.48 -13.72 -2.75
C ASN A 69 4.67 -14.60 -2.40
N TRP A 70 5.06 -14.70 -1.13
CA TRP A 70 6.28 -15.42 -0.72
C TRP A 70 6.31 -16.86 -1.23
N SER A 71 5.17 -17.56 -1.17
CA SER A 71 5.02 -18.95 -1.67
C SER A 71 5.09 -19.10 -3.19
N SER A 72 5.01 -18.00 -3.94
CA SER A 72 5.13 -18.01 -5.40
C SER A 72 6.53 -17.61 -5.87
N ILE A 73 7.33 -17.01 -4.98
CA ILE A 73 8.70 -16.55 -5.27
C ILE A 73 9.72 -17.66 -4.99
N PHE A 74 9.42 -18.57 -4.04
CA PHE A 74 10.25 -19.71 -3.63
C PHE A 74 9.44 -21.01 -3.72
#